data_AF-A0A1W9W1S7-F1
#
_entry.id   AF-A0A1W9W1S7-F1
#
_cell.length_a   1.000
_cell.length_b   1.000
_cell.length_c   1.000
_cell.angle_alpha   90.00
_cell.angle_beta   90.00
_cell.angle_gamma   90.00
#
_symmetry.space_group_name_H-M   'P 1'
#
loop_
_entity.id
_entity.type
_entity.pdbx_description
1 polymer ?
#
loop_
_entity_poly.entity_id
_entity_poly.type
_entity_poly.pdbx_seq_one_letter_code
_entity_poly.pdbx_strand_id
1 'polypeptide(L)'
;MKILHDTILKDGLALSDSILKVDSFINHQIDPKLMSQVGKEFINEGENILLIDDFLSVGNAILDLRDIVNQGGATVVGVGIIIEKGFKEGRENLLKEGFHLKSLAIVEKMEKGKITLNKIK
;
A
#
# COMPACT_ATOMS: atom_id res chain seq x y z
N MET A 1 7.03 -10.42 -28.63
CA MET A 1 6.42 -9.07 -28.74
C MET A 1 7.54 -8.05 -28.56
N LYS A 2 7.91 -7.26 -29.58
CA LYS A 2 9.11 -6.40 -29.58
C LYS A 2 9.12 -5.39 -28.41
N ILE A 3 7.97 -4.82 -28.11
CA ILE A 3 7.79 -3.83 -27.04
C ILE A 3 8.15 -4.36 -25.64
N LEU A 4 7.80 -5.60 -25.30
CA LEU A 4 8.13 -6.18 -23.98
C LEU A 4 9.65 -6.37 -23.82
N HIS A 5 10.32 -6.78 -24.89
CA HIS A 5 11.78 -6.93 -24.90
C HIS A 5 12.46 -5.57 -24.72
N ASP A 6 12.00 -4.56 -25.44
CA ASP A 6 12.53 -3.19 -25.34
C ASP A 6 12.28 -2.60 -23.94
N THR A 7 11.12 -2.86 -23.32
CA THR A 7 10.81 -2.44 -21.95
C THR A 7 11.67 -3.16 -20.90
N ILE A 8 11.90 -4.47 -21.03
CA ILE A 8 12.80 -5.22 -20.12
C ILE A 8 14.23 -4.68 -20.21
N LEU A 9 14.73 -4.39 -21.42
CA LEU A 9 16.07 -3.83 -21.60
C LEU A 9 16.21 -2.40 -21.06
N LYS A 10 15.15 -1.62 -21.13
CA LYS A 10 15.15 -0.22 -20.70
C LYS A 10 14.94 -0.06 -19.21
N ASP A 11 13.95 -0.76 -18.66
CA ASP A 11 13.40 -0.49 -17.33
C ASP A 11 13.58 -1.68 -16.36
N GLY A 12 14.07 -2.83 -16.84
CA GLY A 12 14.37 -4.01 -16.02
C GLY A 12 15.73 -3.92 -15.31
N LEU A 13 15.79 -4.46 -14.09
CA LEU A 13 17.00 -4.44 -13.26
C LEU A 13 17.41 -5.86 -12.85
N ALA A 14 18.60 -6.30 -13.26
CA ALA A 14 19.17 -7.57 -12.78
C ALA A 14 19.71 -7.39 -11.36
N LEU A 15 19.14 -8.11 -10.39
CA LEU A 15 19.58 -8.07 -8.99
C LEU A 15 20.64 -9.16 -8.69
N SER A 16 20.67 -10.22 -9.50
CA SER A 16 21.69 -11.27 -9.49
C SER A 16 21.63 -12.08 -10.79
N ASP A 17 22.52 -13.05 -10.94
CA ASP A 17 22.58 -13.98 -12.09
C ASP A 17 21.27 -14.78 -12.31
N SER A 18 20.38 -14.82 -11.31
CA SER A 18 19.12 -15.56 -11.37
C SER A 18 17.86 -14.72 -11.13
N ILE A 19 17.98 -13.41 -10.85
CA ILE A 19 16.83 -12.57 -10.45
C ILE A 19 16.76 -11.30 -11.29
N LEU A 20 15.67 -11.15 -12.06
CA LEU A 20 15.29 -9.94 -12.79
C LEU A 20 14.12 -9.25 -12.09
N LYS A 21 14.32 -7.99 -11.70
CA LYS A 21 13.29 -7.10 -11.17
C LYS A 21 12.66 -6.32 -12.31
N VAL A 22 11.32 -6.31 -12.38
CA VAL A 22 10.51 -5.66 -13.43
C VAL A 22 9.37 -4.81 -12.84
N ASP A 23 9.53 -4.40 -11.58
CA ASP A 23 8.54 -3.70 -10.75
C ASP A 23 8.10 -2.36 -11.34
N SER A 24 8.95 -1.71 -12.12
CA SER A 24 8.68 -0.46 -12.82
C SER A 24 7.61 -0.57 -13.92
N PHE A 25 7.29 -1.79 -14.41
CA PHE A 25 6.33 -1.97 -15.51
C PHE A 25 5.46 -3.24 -15.44
N ILE A 26 5.75 -4.19 -14.54
CA ILE A 26 4.87 -5.33 -14.22
C ILE A 26 4.55 -5.26 -12.73
N ASN A 27 3.59 -4.42 -12.37
CA ASN A 27 2.92 -4.47 -11.08
C ASN A 27 1.40 -4.53 -11.32
N HIS A 28 0.73 -5.57 -10.80
CA HIS A 28 -0.73 -5.81 -10.73
C HIS A 28 -1.68 -5.36 -11.88
N GLN A 29 -1.24 -5.25 -13.14
CA GLN A 29 -2.07 -4.80 -14.31
C GLN A 29 -2.66 -3.38 -14.18
N ILE A 30 -2.21 -2.59 -13.22
CA ILE A 30 -2.73 -1.24 -12.99
C ILE A 30 -1.70 -0.24 -13.53
N ASP A 31 -2.09 0.58 -14.51
CA ASP A 31 -1.28 1.66 -15.05
C ASP A 31 -1.15 2.78 -13.99
N PRO A 32 0.06 3.06 -13.45
CA PRO A 32 0.24 4.06 -12.40
C PRO A 32 -0.12 5.48 -12.84
N LYS A 33 0.11 5.80 -14.12
CA LYS A 33 -0.20 7.11 -14.68
C LYS A 33 -1.71 7.29 -14.79
N LEU A 34 -2.43 6.26 -15.25
CA LEU A 34 -3.89 6.29 -15.29
C LEU A 34 -4.48 6.43 -13.89
N MET A 35 -4.00 5.65 -12.91
CA MET A 35 -4.50 5.77 -11.53
C MET A 35 -4.26 7.16 -10.93
N SER A 36 -3.12 7.78 -11.21
CA SER A 36 -2.84 9.16 -10.80
C SER A 36 -3.84 10.15 -11.42
N GLN A 37 -4.13 10.03 -12.72
CA GLN A 37 -5.13 10.89 -13.39
C GLN A 37 -6.53 10.67 -12.82
N VAL A 38 -6.91 9.42 -12.58
CA VAL A 38 -8.20 9.07 -11.95
C VAL A 38 -8.28 9.66 -10.54
N GLY A 39 -7.22 9.55 -9.74
CA GLY A 39 -7.16 10.13 -8.40
C GLY A 39 -7.39 11.64 -8.39
N LYS A 40 -6.85 12.38 -9.37
CA LYS A 40 -7.06 13.83 -9.50
C LYS A 40 -8.51 14.23 -9.79
N GLU A 41 -9.33 13.33 -10.33
CA GLU A 41 -10.76 13.59 -10.51
C GLU A 41 -11.54 13.48 -9.18
N PHE A 42 -11.00 12.74 -8.22
CA PHE A 42 -11.64 12.45 -6.93
C PHE A 42 -11.06 13.24 -5.74
N ILE A 43 -9.96 13.94 -5.95
CA ILE A 43 -9.18 14.59 -4.88
C ILE A 43 -9.01 16.06 -5.22
N ASN A 44 -9.50 16.93 -4.35
CA ASN A 44 -9.24 18.36 -4.48
C ASN A 44 -7.94 18.73 -3.75
N GLU A 45 -7.20 19.69 -4.32
CA GLU A 45 -5.99 20.22 -3.70
C GLU A 45 -6.29 20.81 -2.31
N GLY A 46 -5.44 20.49 -1.33
CA GLY A 46 -5.56 20.96 0.06
C GLY A 46 -6.54 20.18 0.94
N GLU A 47 -7.20 19.14 0.43
CA GLU A 47 -8.09 18.31 1.26
C GLU A 47 -7.33 17.47 2.28
N ASN A 48 -8.00 17.22 3.42
CA ASN A 48 -7.55 16.31 4.46
C ASN A 48 -8.33 15.00 4.35
N ILE A 49 -7.61 13.92 4.03
CA ILE A 49 -8.20 12.61 3.71
C ILE A 49 -7.89 11.62 4.83
N LEU A 50 -8.94 10.94 5.31
CA LEU A 50 -8.83 9.76 6.19
C LEU A 50 -8.97 8.51 5.32
N LEU A 51 -7.92 7.68 5.29
CA LEU A 51 -7.99 6.39 4.59
C LEU A 51 -8.66 5.36 5.49
N ILE A 52 -9.59 4.58 4.94
CA ILE A 52 -10.25 3.47 5.63
C ILE A 52 -10.09 2.20 4.81
N ASP A 53 -9.66 1.10 5.45
CA ASP A 53 -9.51 -0.20 4.80
C ASP A 53 -9.96 -1.35 5.73
N ASP A 54 -10.30 -2.49 5.15
CA ASP A 54 -10.82 -3.63 5.89
C ASP A 54 -9.70 -4.40 6.62
N PHE A 55 -8.57 -4.66 5.96
CA PHE A 55 -7.46 -5.44 6.50
C PHE A 55 -6.11 -4.76 6.33
N LEU A 56 -5.37 -4.63 7.44
CA LEU A 56 -3.94 -4.30 7.39
C LEU A 56 -3.09 -5.57 7.41
N SER A 57 -2.28 -5.75 6.35
CA SER A 57 -1.26 -6.81 6.26
C SER A 57 0.16 -6.24 6.23
N VAL A 58 0.73 -5.96 5.05
CA VAL A 58 2.10 -5.38 4.91
C VAL A 58 2.07 -3.85 4.78
N GLY A 59 0.93 -3.27 4.39
CA GLY A 59 0.72 -1.83 4.34
C GLY A 59 0.88 -1.17 2.96
N ASN A 60 1.36 -1.90 1.93
CA ASN A 60 1.63 -1.32 0.60
C ASN A 60 0.43 -0.59 -0.01
N ALA A 61 -0.78 -1.14 0.09
CA ALA A 61 -1.98 -0.47 -0.44
C ALA A 61 -2.21 0.93 0.18
N ILE A 62 -1.94 1.08 1.48
CA ILE A 62 -2.05 2.37 2.18
C ILE A 62 -0.95 3.33 1.72
N LEU A 63 0.26 2.82 1.47
CA LEU A 63 1.37 3.62 0.93
C LEU A 63 1.04 4.13 -0.48
N ASP A 64 0.58 3.25 -1.36
CA ASP A 64 0.18 3.59 -2.73
C ASP A 64 -0.97 4.60 -2.75
N LEU A 65 -1.96 4.45 -1.86
CA LEU A 65 -3.06 5.41 -1.70
C LEU A 65 -2.57 6.77 -1.19
N ARG A 66 -1.64 6.81 -0.22
CA ARG A 66 -1.00 8.07 0.20
C ARG A 66 -0.30 8.75 -0.98
N ASP A 67 0.37 7.99 -1.83
CA ASP A 67 1.08 8.55 -2.98
C ASP A 67 0.11 9.12 -4.01
N ILE A 68 -1.05 8.49 -4.23
CA ILE A 68 -2.12 9.05 -5.07
C ILE A 68 -2.68 10.34 -4.46
N VAL A 69 -2.93 10.35 -3.16
CA VAL A 69 -3.43 11.52 -2.42
C VAL A 69 -2.46 12.71 -2.53
N ASN A 70 -1.17 12.45 -2.31
CA ASN A 70 -0.12 13.46 -2.42
C ASN A 70 0.00 13.99 -3.87
N GLN A 71 -0.14 13.13 -4.88
CA GLN A 71 -0.14 13.55 -6.30
C GLN A 71 -1.35 14.41 -6.67
N GLY A 72 -2.46 14.28 -5.94
CA GLY A 72 -3.63 15.14 -6.01
C GLY A 72 -3.49 16.47 -5.25
N GLY A 73 -2.38 16.70 -4.55
CA GLY A 73 -2.16 17.89 -3.73
C GLY A 73 -2.94 17.90 -2.41
N ALA A 74 -3.46 16.74 -1.98
CA ALA A 74 -4.15 16.57 -0.71
C ALA A 74 -3.23 15.87 0.31
N THR A 75 -3.69 15.78 1.56
CA THR A 75 -2.92 15.21 2.68
C THR A 75 -3.68 14.05 3.33
N VAL A 76 -3.02 12.91 3.51
CA VAL A 76 -3.55 11.84 4.36
C VAL A 76 -3.32 12.21 5.82
N VAL A 77 -4.39 12.43 6.58
CA VAL A 77 -4.32 12.80 8.00
C VAL A 77 -4.34 11.60 8.94
N GLY A 78 -4.71 10.42 8.44
CA GLY A 78 -4.72 9.20 9.23
C GLY A 78 -5.20 7.99 8.45
N VAL A 79 -5.14 6.83 9.09
CA VAL A 79 -5.55 5.54 8.55
C VAL A 79 -6.38 4.81 9.60
N GLY A 80 -7.59 4.42 9.24
CA GLY A 80 -8.47 3.56 10.01
C GLY A 80 -8.54 2.16 9.41
N ILE A 81 -8.30 1.13 10.22
CA ILE A 81 -8.33 -0.27 9.79
C ILE A 81 -9.36 -1.04 10.61
N ILE A 82 -10.19 -1.86 9.97
CA ILE A 82 -11.12 -2.71 10.71
C ILE A 82 -10.36 -3.85 11.41
N ILE A 83 -9.57 -4.63 10.67
CA ILE A 83 -8.81 -5.77 11.21
C ILE A 83 -7.34 -5.69 10.82
N GLU A 84 -6.47 -5.53 11.80
CA GLU A 84 -5.03 -5.59 11.62
C GLU A 84 -4.50 -7.00 11.91
N LYS A 85 -3.64 -7.53 11.03
CA LYS A 85 -2.87 -8.75 11.29
C LYS A 85 -1.59 -8.38 12.04
N GLY A 86 -1.64 -8.39 13.37
CA GLY A 86 -0.53 -7.97 14.24
C GLY A 86 0.73 -8.86 14.14
N PHE A 87 0.61 -10.05 13.56
CA PHE A 87 1.73 -10.95 13.23
C PHE A 87 2.42 -10.62 11.90
N LYS A 88 2.11 -9.47 11.30
CA LYS A 88 2.75 -8.91 10.10
C LYS A 88 3.33 -7.53 10.41
N GLU A 89 4.25 -7.09 9.57
CA GLU A 89 5.01 -5.84 9.71
C GLU A 89 4.25 -4.55 9.32
N GLY A 90 3.01 -4.65 8.84
CA GLY A 90 2.28 -3.49 8.29
C GLY A 90 2.09 -2.35 9.28
N ARG A 91 1.84 -2.64 10.57
CA ARG A 91 1.74 -1.61 11.59
C ARG A 91 3.03 -0.80 11.71
N GLU A 92 4.15 -1.50 11.88
CA GLU A 92 5.45 -0.87 12.04
C GLU A 92 5.83 -0.06 10.81
N ASN A 93 5.56 -0.58 9.62
CA ASN A 93 5.80 0.11 8.36
C ASN A 93 5.03 1.43 8.32
N LEU A 94 3.72 1.42 8.58
CA LEU A 94 2.91 2.65 8.55
C LEU A 94 3.29 3.65 9.65
N LEU A 95 3.65 3.18 10.85
CA LEU A 95 4.12 4.09 11.91
C LEU A 95 5.47 4.73 11.59
N LYS A 96 6.42 3.98 11.00
CA LYS A 96 7.73 4.51 10.53
C LYS A 96 7.55 5.55 9.43
N GLU A 97 6.57 5.34 8.57
CA GLU A 97 6.17 6.24 7.50
C GLU A 97 5.37 7.47 7.98
N GLY A 98 5.18 7.62 9.30
CA GLY A 98 4.59 8.79 9.93
C GLY A 98 3.05 8.81 9.97
N PHE A 99 2.38 7.70 9.64
CA PHE A 99 0.92 7.66 9.66
C PHE A 99 0.34 7.69 11.08
N HIS A 100 -0.77 8.41 11.24
CA HIS A 100 -1.66 8.22 12.38
C HIS A 100 -2.57 7.01 12.14
N LEU A 101 -2.15 5.84 12.63
CA LEU A 101 -2.87 4.57 12.42
C LEU A 101 -3.76 4.21 13.63
N LYS A 102 -5.04 3.92 13.36
CA LYS A 102 -5.96 3.29 14.33
C LYS A 102 -6.60 2.04 13.74
N SER A 103 -6.56 0.96 14.51
CA SER A 103 -7.13 -0.34 14.13
C SER A 103 -8.22 -0.73 15.14
N LEU A 104 -9.38 -1.20 14.68
CA LEU A 104 -10.50 -1.58 15.56
C LEU A 104 -10.30 -2.95 16.21
N ALA A 105 -9.66 -3.88 15.50
CA ALA A 105 -9.27 -5.19 16.01
C ALA A 105 -7.85 -5.52 15.56
N ILE A 106 -7.01 -6.01 16.47
CA ILE A 106 -5.67 -6.50 16.15
C ILE A 106 -5.66 -8.00 16.42
N VAL A 107 -5.47 -8.79 15.37
CA VAL A 107 -5.32 -10.24 15.46
C VAL A 107 -3.85 -10.55 15.72
N GLU A 108 -3.54 -11.01 16.93
CA GLU A 108 -2.21 -11.45 17.34
C GLU A 108 -1.83 -12.79 16.71
N LYS A 109 -2.80 -13.69 16.59
CA LYS A 109 -2.56 -15.05 16.11
C LYS A 109 -3.77 -15.67 15.46
N MET A 110 -3.52 -16.44 14.41
CA MET A 110 -4.49 -17.34 13.79
C MET A 110 -3.89 -18.75 13.71
N GLU A 111 -4.40 -19.69 14.49
CA GLU A 111 -3.90 -21.07 14.49
C GLU A 111 -5.01 -22.07 14.75
N LYS A 112 -4.98 -23.22 14.05
CA LYS A 112 -5.93 -24.34 14.24
C LYS A 112 -7.41 -23.87 14.25
N GLY A 113 -7.76 -22.91 13.38
CA GLY A 113 -9.10 -22.34 13.27
C GLY A 113 -9.53 -21.38 14.39
N LYS A 114 -8.61 -20.99 15.29
CA LYS A 114 -8.86 -20.04 16.37
C LYS A 114 -8.16 -18.71 16.13
N ILE A 115 -8.78 -17.62 16.59
CA ILE A 115 -8.28 -16.25 16.49
C ILE A 115 -7.98 -15.75 17.91
N THR A 116 -6.79 -15.19 18.10
CA THR A 116 -6.42 -14.47 19.32
C THR A 116 -6.36 -12.98 19.01
N LEU A 117 -7.14 -12.18 19.72
CA LEU A 117 -7.13 -10.72 19.59
C LEU A 117 -6.24 -10.09 20.66
N ASN A 118 -5.54 -9.02 20.30
CA ASN A 118 -4.89 -8.15 21.27
C ASN A 118 -5.97 -7.38 22.04
N LYS A 119 -5.75 -7.19 23.34
CA LYS A 119 -6.54 -6.22 24.11
C LYS A 119 -6.04 -4.82 23.74
N ILE A 120 -6.72 -4.19 22.79
CA ILE A 120 -6.46 -2.79 22.46
C ILE A 120 -6.77 -1.96 23.73
N LYS A 121 -5.78 -1.20 24.21
CA LYS A 121 -5.97 -0.18 25.26
C LYS A 121 -6.47 1.11 24.63
#